data_AF-A0A959NXN5-F1
#
_entry.id   AF-A0A959NXN5-F1
#
_cell.length_a   1.000
_cell.length_b   1.000
_cell.length_c   1.000
_cell.angle_alpha   90.00
_cell.angle_beta   90.00
_cell.angle_gamma   90.00
#
_symmetry.space_group_name_H-M   'P 1'
#
loop_
_entity.id
_entity.type
_entity.pdbx_description
1 polymer ?
#
loop_
_entity_poly.entity_id
_entity_poly.type
_entity_poly.pdbx_seq_one_letter_code
_entity_poly.pdbx_strand_id
1 'polypeptide(L)'
;WPLIRYLLDDSIYSAKYKTNLSKVITSAFEPSKMTAKYQYYQNLIREYAVGENGEQRGYTFLESDGDFDSAISSLISHISSRQSVVKNYIE
;
A
#
# COMPACT_ATOMS: atom_id res chain seq x y z
N TRP A 1 -22.89 -4.02 4.32
CA TRP A 1 -23.24 -2.61 4.12
C TRP A 1 -24.29 -2.49 3.03
N PRO A 2 -25.56 -2.23 3.38
CA PRO A 2 -26.68 -2.29 2.43
C PRO A 2 -26.57 -1.25 1.31
N LEU A 3 -26.07 -0.04 1.61
CA LEU A 3 -25.95 1.03 0.62
C LEU A 3 -24.94 0.72 -0.49
N ILE A 4 -23.75 0.22 -0.14
CA ILE A 4 -22.74 -0.16 -1.16
C ILE A 4 -23.32 -1.23 -2.08
N ARG A 5 -23.98 -2.25 -1.52
CA ARG A 5 -24.54 -3.32 -2.35
C ARG A 5 -25.62 -2.81 -3.28
N TYR A 6 -26.55 -2.00 -2.77
CA TYR A 6 -27.61 -1.37 -3.55
C TYR A 6 -27.05 -0.58 -4.75
N LEU A 7 -25.97 0.20 -4.55
CA LEU A 7 -25.32 0.93 -5.64
C LEU A 7 -24.58 0.01 -6.62
N LEU A 8 -23.94 -1.05 -6.15
CA LEU A 8 -23.21 -1.97 -7.03
C LEU A 8 -24.12 -2.89 -7.85
N ASP A 9 -25.38 -3.07 -7.43
CA ASP A 9 -26.40 -3.80 -8.19
C ASP A 9 -26.98 -2.97 -9.35
N ASP A 10 -26.79 -1.64 -9.34
CA ASP A 10 -27.11 -0.75 -10.47
C ASP A 10 -25.93 -0.69 -11.46
N SER A 11 -26.21 -0.92 -12.74
CA SER A 11 -25.19 -1.02 -13.79
C SER A 11 -24.41 0.28 -14.03
N ILE A 12 -25.05 1.45 -13.87
CA ILE A 12 -24.41 2.76 -14.06
C ILE A 12 -23.38 3.00 -12.95
N TYR A 13 -23.76 2.71 -11.70
CA TYR A 13 -22.87 2.90 -10.56
C TYR A 13 -21.78 1.84 -10.48
N SER A 14 -22.08 0.59 -10.83
CA SER A 14 -21.09 -0.48 -10.93
C SER A 14 -20.00 -0.17 -11.97
N ALA A 15 -20.39 0.33 -13.16
CA ALA A 15 -19.43 0.74 -14.19
C ALA A 15 -18.54 1.91 -13.70
N LYS A 16 -19.14 2.94 -13.07
CA LYS A 16 -18.38 4.05 -12.47
C LYS A 16 -17.39 3.57 -11.41
N TYR A 17 -17.79 2.62 -10.59
CA TYR A 17 -16.93 2.03 -9.57
C TYR A 17 -15.73 1.31 -10.20
N LYS A 18 -15.95 0.45 -11.21
CA LYS A 18 -14.86 -0.20 -11.96
C LYS A 18 -13.90 0.81 -12.60
N THR A 19 -14.42 1.90 -13.19
CA THR A 19 -13.58 2.98 -13.74
C THR A 19 -12.72 3.64 -12.68
N ASN A 20 -13.29 3.95 -11.50
CA ASN A 20 -12.56 4.55 -10.40
C ASN A 20 -11.48 3.60 -9.85
N LEU A 21 -11.78 2.30 -9.72
CA LEU A 21 -10.79 1.29 -9.34
C LEU A 21 -9.62 1.26 -10.31
N SER A 22 -9.89 1.20 -11.61
CA SER A 22 -8.87 1.24 -12.67
C SER A 22 -8.01 2.51 -12.58
N LYS A 23 -8.63 3.67 -12.38
CA LYS A 23 -7.92 4.95 -12.17
C LYS A 23 -7.00 4.88 -10.96
N VAL A 24 -7.45 4.34 -9.83
CA VAL A 24 -6.63 4.25 -8.60
C VAL A 24 -5.38 3.40 -8.85
N ILE A 25 -5.52 2.20 -9.42
CA ILE A 25 -4.40 1.26 -9.59
C ILE A 25 -3.42 1.62 -10.73
N THR A 26 -3.78 2.60 -11.57
CA THR A 26 -2.92 3.15 -12.64
C THR A 26 -2.34 4.52 -12.30
N SER A 27 -2.79 5.15 -11.21
CA SER A 27 -2.35 6.49 -10.79
C SER A 27 -1.73 6.49 -9.39
N ALA A 28 -2.53 6.79 -8.37
CA ALA A 28 -2.07 6.98 -7.00
C ALA A 28 -1.55 5.69 -6.34
N PHE A 29 -2.06 4.54 -6.78
CA PHE A 29 -1.74 3.22 -6.24
C PHE A 29 -1.11 2.31 -7.32
N GLU A 30 -0.30 2.91 -8.21
CA GLU A 30 0.49 2.15 -9.18
C GLU A 30 1.74 1.57 -8.49
N PRO A 31 2.02 0.25 -8.63
CA PRO A 31 3.08 -0.43 -7.89
C PRO A 31 4.47 0.18 -8.02
N SER A 32 4.88 0.60 -9.21
CA SER A 32 6.22 1.14 -9.45
C SER A 32 6.39 2.49 -8.74
N LYS A 33 5.40 3.38 -8.86
CA LYS A 33 5.37 4.68 -8.17
C LYS A 33 5.35 4.53 -6.65
N MET A 34 4.54 3.61 -6.13
CA MET A 34 4.46 3.38 -4.69
C MET A 34 5.73 2.75 -4.13
N THR A 35 6.31 1.77 -4.84
CA THR A 35 7.60 1.16 -4.47
C THR A 35 8.70 2.21 -4.38
N ALA A 36 8.82 3.09 -5.38
CA ALA A 36 9.78 4.18 -5.36
C ALA A 36 9.57 5.15 -4.18
N LYS A 37 8.31 5.47 -3.85
CA LYS A 37 7.98 6.30 -2.67
C LYS A 37 8.37 5.62 -1.35
N TYR A 38 8.03 4.34 -1.19
CA TYR A 38 8.37 3.59 0.02
C TYR A 38 9.87 3.52 0.22
N GLN A 39 10.64 3.21 -0.82
CA GLN A 39 12.10 3.16 -0.77
C GLN A 39 12.70 4.54 -0.48
N TYR A 40 12.18 5.61 -1.09
CA TYR A 40 12.63 6.97 -0.80
C TYR A 40 12.47 7.31 0.69
N TYR A 41 11.28 7.08 1.26
CA TYR A 41 11.02 7.39 2.66
C TYR A 41 11.74 6.44 3.62
N GLN A 42 11.88 5.15 3.27
CA GLN A 42 12.70 4.20 4.00
C GLN A 42 14.13 4.74 4.14
N ASN A 43 14.76 5.11 3.03
CA ASN A 43 16.12 5.64 3.03
C ASN A 43 16.25 6.94 3.83
N LEU A 44 15.25 7.82 3.73
CA LEU A 44 15.25 9.10 4.44
C LEU A 44 15.25 8.92 5.96
N ILE A 45 14.50 7.95 6.48
CA ILE A 45 14.33 7.78 7.93
C ILE A 45 15.19 6.66 8.52
N ARG A 46 15.87 5.85 7.69
CA ARG A 46 16.57 4.64 8.14
C ARG A 46 17.56 4.89 9.27
N GLU A 47 18.36 5.96 9.15
CA GLU A 47 19.37 6.33 10.14
C GLU A 47 18.78 6.59 11.54
N TYR A 48 17.56 7.10 11.58
CA TYR A 48 16.85 7.43 12.81
C TYR A 48 15.94 6.31 13.32
N ALA A 49 15.73 5.27 12.51
CA ALA A 49 14.98 4.08 12.92
C ALA A 49 15.92 2.98 13.42
N VAL A 50 16.96 2.66 12.64
CA VAL A 50 17.83 1.48 12.82
C VAL A 50 19.30 1.79 12.50
N GLY A 51 19.70 3.07 12.49
CA GLY A 51 21.08 3.51 12.31
C GLY A 51 21.77 3.82 13.63
N GLU A 52 22.86 4.58 13.58
CA GLU A 52 23.60 5.01 14.78
C GLU A 52 22.72 5.86 15.70
N ASN A 53 21.79 6.63 15.11
CA ASN A 53 20.81 7.46 15.81
C ASN A 53 19.41 6.80 15.89
N GLY A 54 19.37 5.46 15.81
CA GLY A 54 18.14 4.66 15.77
C GLY A 54 17.32 4.65 17.06
N GLU A 55 16.20 3.91 17.02
CA GLU A 55 15.32 3.72 18.17
C GLU A 55 16.07 3.07 19.35
N GLN A 56 15.76 3.51 20.57
CA GLN A 56 16.49 3.11 21.77
C GLN A 56 15.77 1.98 22.52
N ARG A 57 16.52 1.12 23.22
CA ARG A 57 15.93 0.01 24.00
C ARG A 57 14.93 0.55 25.03
N GLY A 58 13.72 -0.03 25.04
CA GLY A 58 12.61 0.40 25.90
C GLY A 58 11.78 1.55 25.32
N TYR A 59 12.20 2.12 24.19
CA TYR A 59 11.54 3.19 23.45
C TYR A 59 11.51 2.86 21.95
N THR A 60 11.14 1.61 21.64
CA THR A 60 11.08 1.10 20.27
C THR A 60 9.87 0.17 20.10
N PHE A 61 9.31 0.13 18.89
CA PHE A 61 8.32 -0.88 18.49
C PHE A 61 8.94 -1.98 17.62
N LEU A 62 10.23 -1.91 17.35
CA LEU A 62 10.98 -2.92 16.60
C LEU A 62 11.43 -4.03 17.57
N GLU A 63 11.14 -5.28 17.23
CA GLU A 63 11.72 -6.45 17.91
C GLU A 63 13.16 -6.68 17.42
N SER A 64 13.45 -6.27 16.18
CA SER A 64 14.78 -6.24 15.58
C SER A 64 14.92 -5.15 14.51
N ASP A 65 16.14 -4.71 14.23
CA ASP A 65 16.40 -3.76 13.12
C ASP A 65 15.90 -4.29 11.76
N GLY A 66 15.87 -5.62 11.59
CA GLY A 66 15.35 -6.27 10.38
C GLY A 66 13.85 -6.08 10.18
N ASP A 67 13.10 -5.73 11.23
CA ASP A 67 11.65 -5.50 11.16
C ASP A 67 11.35 -4.25 10.32
N PHE A 68 12.21 -3.24 10.40
CA PHE A 68 12.08 -2.00 9.62
C PHE A 68 12.14 -2.28 8.11
N ASP A 69 13.15 -3.04 7.67
CA ASP A 69 13.31 -3.40 6.26
C ASP A 69 12.22 -4.40 5.79
N SER A 70 11.76 -5.28 6.69
CA SER A 70 10.67 -6.23 6.42
C SER A 70 9.31 -5.54 6.26
N ALA A 71 9.05 -4.46 6.99
CA ALA A 71 7.83 -3.68 6.86
C ALA A 71 7.69 -3.06 5.46
N ILE A 72 8.79 -2.55 4.88
CA ILE A 72 8.78 -1.99 3.52
C ILE A 72 8.52 -3.07 2.47
N SER A 73 9.15 -4.24 2.63
CA SER A 73 8.88 -5.39 1.77
C SER A 73 7.40 -5.79 1.82
N SER A 74 6.79 -5.77 3.01
CA SER A 74 5.36 -6.04 3.20
C SER A 74 4.47 -5.01 2.48
N LEU A 75 4.83 -3.73 2.51
CA LEU A 75 4.10 -2.68 1.77
C LEU A 75 4.20 -2.86 0.25
N ILE A 76 5.37 -3.27 -0.26
CA ILE A 76 5.59 -3.55 -1.70
C ILE A 76 4.78 -4.79 -2.15
N SER A 77 4.75 -5.84 -1.33
CA SER A 77 3.91 -7.01 -1.59
C SER A 77 2.42 -6.64 -1.55
N HIS A 78 2.01 -5.80 -0.58
CA HIS A 78 0.63 -5.34 -0.46
C HIS A 78 0.17 -4.59 -1.71
N ILE A 79 0.91 -3.57 -2.17
CA ILE A 79 0.52 -2.79 -3.36
C ILE A 79 0.35 -3.67 -4.60
N SER A 80 1.26 -4.63 -4.80
CA SER A 80 1.21 -5.57 -5.91
C SER A 80 -0.03 -6.48 -5.82
N SER A 81 -0.29 -7.05 -4.64
CA SER A 81 -1.49 -7.86 -4.38
C SER A 81 -2.78 -7.07 -4.65
N ARG A 82 -2.86 -5.81 -4.19
CA ARG A 82 -4.04 -4.96 -4.41
C ARG A 82 -4.26 -4.65 -5.88
N GLN A 83 -3.20 -4.42 -6.67
CA GLN A 83 -3.35 -4.24 -8.11
C GLN A 83 -3.90 -5.50 -8.78
N SER A 84 -3.40 -6.69 -8.43
CA SER A 84 -3.90 -7.95 -8.99
C SER A 84 -5.36 -8.21 -8.64
N VAL A 85 -5.77 -7.98 -7.38
CA VAL A 85 -7.18 -8.14 -6.96
C VAL A 85 -8.10 -7.23 -7.77
N VAL A 86 -7.70 -5.99 -8.01
CA VAL A 86 -8.50 -5.06 -8.82
C VAL A 86 -8.55 -5.50 -10.28
N LYS A 87 -7.43 -5.87 -10.89
CA LYS A 87 -7.37 -6.37 -12.27
C LYS A 87 -8.33 -7.55 -12.47
N ASN A 88 -8.27 -8.55 -11.59
CA ASN A 88 -9.15 -9.72 -11.63
C ASN A 88 -10.64 -9.39 -11.43
N TYR A 89 -10.96 -8.30 -10.73
CA TYR A 89 -12.35 -7.90 -10.48
C TYR A 89 -12.96 -7.04 -11.60
N ILE A 90 -12.12 -6.25 -12.30
CA ILE A 90 -12.59 -5.36 -13.38
C ILE A 90 -12.67 -6.07 -14.73
N GLU A 91 -11.87 -7.11 -14.95
CA GLU A 91 -12.07 -8.12 -16.01
C GLU A 91 -13.54 -8.63 -16.01
#